data_AF-A0A176TJI2-F1
#
_entry.id   AF-A0A176TJI2-F1
#
_cell.length_a   1.000
_cell.length_b   1.000
_cell.length_c   1.000
_cell.angle_alpha   90.00
_cell.angle_beta   90.00
_cell.angle_gamma   90.00
#
_symmetry.space_group_name_H-M   'P 1'
#
loop_
_entity.id
_entity.type
_entity.pdbx_description
1 polymer ?
#
loop_
_entity_poly.entity_id
_entity_poly.type
_entity_poly.pdbx_seq_one_letter_code
_entity_poly.pdbx_strand_id
1 'polypeptide(L)' 'MKFIKSVIQEMHDVTWPNAHQLRKDASSVIGLSVFFVAFFALVDWLVQLFLALFQ' A
#
# COMPACT_ATOMS: atom_id res chain seq x y z
N MET A 1 17.94 -1.88 -31.80
CA MET A 1 18.65 -2.30 -30.57
C MET A 1 19.36 -1.16 -29.80
N LYS A 2 19.61 0.02 -30.40
CA LYS A 2 20.22 1.16 -29.68
C LYS A 2 19.28 1.83 -28.65
N PHE A 3 17.97 1.76 -28.88
CA PHE A 3 16.95 2.39 -28.03
C PHE A 3 16.82 1.76 -26.64
N ILE A 4 16.71 0.42 -26.57
CA ILE A 4 16.70 -0.33 -25.29
C ILE A 4 17.97 -0.04 -24.48
N LYS A 5 19.12 0.09 -25.14
CA LYS A 5 20.40 0.37 -24.48
C LYS A 5 20.45 1.79 -23.89
N SER A 6 19.84 2.77 -24.55
CA SER A 6 19.69 4.13 -24.01
C SER A 6 18.74 4.15 -22.80
N VAL A 7 17.61 3.44 -22.88
CA VAL A 7 16.64 3.36 -21.76
C VAL A 7 17.26 2.70 -20.52
N ILE A 8 18.06 1.63 -20.69
CA ILE A 8 18.76 0.99 -19.58
C ILE A 8 19.79 1.93 -18.94
N GLN A 9 20.49 2.74 -19.74
CA GLN A 9 21.44 3.74 -19.25
C GLN A 9 20.73 4.83 -18.45
N GLU A 10 19.63 5.38 -18.98
CA GLU A 10 18.79 6.38 -18.30
C GLU A 10 18.25 5.83 -16.97
N MET A 11 17.78 4.58 -16.96
CA MET A 11 17.28 3.92 -15.76
C MET A 11 18.36 3.71 -14.70
N HIS A 12 19.64 3.61 -15.08
CA HIS A 12 20.75 3.51 -14.14
C HIS A 12 21.17 4.88 -13.59
N ASP A 13 21.04 5.94 -14.39
CA ASP A 13 21.32 7.33 -14.00
C ASP A 13 20.19 7.95 -13.15
N VAL A 14 18.99 7.38 -13.19
CA VAL A 14 17.91 7.70 -12.24
C VAL A 14 18.33 7.29 -10.84
N THR A 15 18.24 8.24 -9.90
CA THR A 15 18.51 8.01 -8.48
C THR A 15 17.46 7.06 -7.89
N TRP A 16 17.80 5.77 -7.85
CA TRP A 16 16.95 4.79 -7.18
C TRP A 16 16.84 5.10 -5.69
N PRO A 17 15.62 4.99 -5.11
CA PRO A 17 15.41 5.20 -3.70
C PRO A 17 16.28 4.24 -2.90
N ASN A 18 16.97 4.78 -1.89
CA ASN A 18 17.81 4.01 -1.00
C ASN A 18 16.97 2.93 -0.30
N ALA A 19 17.46 1.70 -0.20
CA ALA A 19 16.74 0.55 0.38
C ALA A 19 16.17 0.81 1.79
N HIS A 20 16.77 1.74 2.52
CA HIS A 20 16.30 2.19 3.82
C HIS A 20 14.99 3.00 3.75
N GLN A 21 14.79 3.83 2.72
CA GLN A 21 13.55 4.58 2.50
C GLN A 21 12.41 3.63 2.10
N LEU A 22 12.70 2.63 1.25
CA LEU A 22 11.73 1.62 0.84
C LEU A 22 11.11 0.87 2.04
N ARG A 23 11.90 0.59 3.08
CA ARG A 23 11.42 -0.07 4.31
C ARG A 23 10.52 0.84 5.16
N LYS A 24 10.80 2.14 5.20
CA LYS A 24 10.00 3.13 5.95
C LYS A 24 8.67 3.42 5.26
N ASP A 25 8.67 3.46 3.93
CA ASP A 25 7.44 3.67 3.16
C ASP A 25 6.57 2.40 3.17
N ALA A 26 7.19 1.22 3.04
CA ALA A 26 6.47 -0.05 3.17
C ALA A 26 5.88 -0.24 4.58
N SER A 27 6.61 0.12 5.64
CA SER A 27 6.08 0.00 7.02
C SER A 27 4.91 0.96 7.26
N SER A 28 4.95 2.16 6.69
CA SER A 28 3.84 3.12 6.74
C SER A 28 2.58 2.56 6.05
N VAL A 29 2.73 1.99 4.85
CA VAL A 29 1.62 1.39 4.10
C VAL A 29 1.06 0.17 4.82
N ILE A 30 1.91 -0.67 5.43
CA ILE A 30 1.47 -1.82 6.23
C ILE A 30 0.69 -1.35 7.46
N GLY A 31 1.16 -0.32 8.17
CA GLY A 31 0.46 0.25 9.32
C GLY A 31 -0.93 0.76 8.95
N LEU A 32 -1.03 1.52 7.85
CA LEU A 32 -2.31 2.00 7.34
C LEU A 32 -3.24 0.85 6.92
N SER A 33 -2.70 -0.19 6.28
CA SER A 33 -3.48 -1.36 5.85
C SER A 33 -4.07 -2.11 7.04
N VAL A 34 -3.27 -2.32 8.09
CA VAL A 34 -3.75 -2.98 9.33
C VAL A 34 -4.83 -2.15 10.02
N PHE A 35 -4.69 -0.82 10.03
CA PHE A 35 -5.71 0.07 10.56
C PHE A 35 -7.05 -0.07 9.82
N PHE A 36 -7.02 -0.11 8.49
CA PHE A 36 -8.24 -0.31 7.68
C PHE A 36 -8.87 -1.69 7.88
N VAL A 37 -8.07 -2.75 8.04
CA VAL A 37 -8.58 -4.09 8.36
C VAL A 37 -9.35 -4.07 9.67
N ALA A 38 -8.80 -3.45 10.71
CA ALA A 38 -9.48 -3.32 12.00
C ALA A 38 -10.76 -2.46 11.90
N PHE A 39 -10.70 -1.37 11.15
CA PHE A 39 -11.86 -0.51 10.92
C PHE A 39 -13.00 -1.25 10.20
N PHE A 40 -12.70 -1.97 9.11
CA PHE A 40 -13.72 -2.73 8.39
C PHE A 40 -14.32 -3.85 9.21
N ALA A 41 -13.54 -4.54 10.04
CA ALA A 41 -14.06 -5.54 10.96
C ALA A 41 -15.06 -4.94 11.97
N LEU A 42 -14.78 -3.74 12.50
CA LEU A 42 -15.72 -3.03 13.39
C LEU A 42 -16.99 -2.59 12.67
N VAL A 43 -16.85 -2.05 11.45
CA VAL A 43 -18.00 -1.62 10.65
C VAL A 43 -18.89 -2.82 10.28
N ASP A 44 -18.31 -3.96 9.96
CA ASP A 44 -19.05 -5.19 9.66
C ASP A 44 -19.95 -5.60 10.83
N TRP A 45 -19.44 -5.55 12.08
CA TRP A 45 -20.26 -5.79 13.27
C TRP A 45 -21.36 -4.74 13.48
N LEU A 46 -21.07 -3.47 13.25
CA LEU A 46 -22.07 -2.41 13.37
C LEU A 46 -23.18 -2.57 12.34
N VAL A 47 -22.85 -2.95 11.10
CA VAL A 47 -23.82 -3.20 10.03
C VAL A 47 -24.64 -4.44 10.34
N GLN A 48 -24.02 -5.53 10.79
CA GLN A 48 -24.76 -6.74 11.21
C GLN A 48 -25.73 -6.44 12.37
N LEU A 49 -25.32 -5.66 13.36
CA LEU A 49 -26.17 -5.25 14.46
C LEU A 49 -27.35 -4.38 13.98
N PHE A 50 -27.07 -3.43 13.07
CA PHE A 50 -28.11 -2.58 12.50
C PHE A 50 -29.12 -3.38 11.67
N LEU A 51 -28.66 -4.33 10.86
CA LEU A 51 -29.53 -5.24 10.10
C LEU A 51 -30.36 -6.14 11.03
N ALA A 52 -29.77 -6.64 12.11
CA ALA A 52 -30.47 -7.46 13.10
C ALA A 52 -31.54 -6.68 13.88
N LEU A 53 -31.46 -5.35 13.93
CA LEU A 53 -32.41 -4.50 14.64
C LEU A 53 -33.58 -4.06 13.74
N PHE A 54 -33.40 -4.07 12.41
CA PHE A 54 -34.43 -3.73 11.42
C PHE A 54 -35.15 -4.95 10.82
N GLN A 55 -34.66 -6.17 11.07
CA GLN A 55 -35.31 -7.43 10.70
C GLN A 55 -36.10 -8.00 11.89
#